data_AF-R8BNS8-F1
#
_entry.id   AF-R8BNS8-F1
#
_cell.length_a   1.000
_cell.length_b   1.000
_cell.length_c   1.000
_cell.angle_alpha   90.00
_cell.angle_beta   90.00
_cell.angle_gamma   90.00
#
_symmetry.space_group_name_H-M   'P 1'
#
loop_
_entity.id
_entity.type
_entity.pdbx_description
1 polymer ?
#
loop_
_entity_poly.entity_id
_entity_poly.type
_entity_poly.pdbx_seq_one_letter_code
_entity_poly.pdbx_strand_id
1 'polypeptide(L)'
;MGLFSRKDKASRSGSSKPQLNSSQSNASLNSGSSSLKSPTTTAASSSGRLGVRTSAGPTHGSGSGSYYNNNNNNSSGPNTPLTPFSPIHIPRIDLPKPPDPALDPAGYLRSLGAIRERCKIVTDKALRDELRHFDVDMGKFGDVVSFVCGIIKRDYDAPFNTIPPHGRHQHFCVGGRDRIAHMLSMWDDIDSTEKCQRLIDLYLVSVLLDAGAGTQWSYKSIENGRIYRRSEGLAVASLEMFKAGLFSGNSQNKFQVDKHGLRNLTVEKMAKGLQSRPGNEIAGLEGRTELLVRLAGALDEKKEFFGESGRPGNMLDHLLSHPATQASSMPIVPLPVLWNVLMSGLASIWPRSRTAINGVSLGDAWSCTSMPQPTPHASSSSSPSASSPPTFSPFPPSASSGSNGSARGRGRSASGAAAWESILPFHKLTQWLTYSLMQPMQSLLKIHFAGAELLTGLPEYRNGGLFIDMGVLTLRRDDAERGLQHYADYCRRTGTKPVEVAPMFEPGDDVVVEWRGVTVGFLDRLLVEVNRALRAELAGNELTLAQLLEAGSWKGGREIAEVSRPNTKEPPILIDSDGTVF
;
A
#
# COMPACT_ATOMS: atom_id res chain seq x y z
N MET A 1 47.30 39.05 35.73
CA MET A 1 47.03 39.94 36.89
C MET A 1 45.55 40.28 36.85
N GLY A 2 44.79 39.87 37.87
CA GLY A 2 43.41 40.32 38.03
C GLY A 2 43.35 41.75 38.56
N LEU A 3 42.15 42.34 38.55
CA LEU A 3 41.49 42.94 39.72
C LEU A 3 40.35 43.93 39.34
N PHE A 4 39.24 43.80 40.09
CA PHE A 4 38.18 44.79 40.42
C PHE A 4 37.19 45.24 39.32
N SER A 5 35.90 45.51 39.57
CA SER A 5 35.11 45.64 40.81
C SER A 5 33.60 45.45 40.53
N ARG A 6 32.83 45.20 41.60
CA ARG A 6 31.36 45.02 41.65
C ARG A 6 30.66 46.27 42.21
N LYS A 7 29.43 46.49 41.70
CA LYS A 7 28.18 46.97 42.37
C LYS A 7 28.02 48.43 42.81
N ASP A 8 26.79 48.94 42.58
CA ASP A 8 25.91 49.37 43.68
C ASP A 8 24.39 49.24 43.38
N LYS A 9 23.63 49.05 44.47
CA LYS A 9 22.14 48.93 44.64
C LYS A 9 21.53 50.35 44.86
N ALA A 10 20.23 50.68 44.94
CA ALA A 10 18.95 50.06 45.36
C ALA A 10 17.78 50.90 44.76
N SER A 11 16.50 50.52 44.70
CA SER A 11 15.56 50.31 45.82
C SER A 11 14.22 49.66 45.35
N ARG A 12 13.43 49.15 46.31
CA ARG A 12 12.23 48.29 46.15
C ARG A 12 10.91 49.03 46.46
N SER A 13 9.83 48.65 45.78
CA SER A 13 8.45 48.45 46.31
C SER A 13 7.67 47.64 45.25
N GLY A 14 6.70 46.74 45.46
CA GLY A 14 6.04 46.12 46.62
C GLY A 14 4.86 45.27 46.09
N SER A 15 4.59 44.11 46.70
CA SER A 15 3.42 43.19 46.52
C SER A 15 3.29 42.48 45.15
N SER A 16 2.87 41.22 44.98
CA SER A 16 2.21 40.20 45.82
C SER A 16 2.52 38.79 45.24
N LYS A 17 2.59 37.75 46.08
CA LYS A 17 2.63 36.33 45.66
C LYS A 17 1.20 35.80 45.51
N PRO A 18 0.97 34.82 44.63
CA PRO A 18 0.42 33.56 45.12
C PRO A 18 1.23 32.31 44.71
N GLN A 19 0.92 31.22 45.42
CA GLN A 19 1.63 29.96 45.60
C GLN A 19 1.72 29.07 44.35
N LEU A 20 2.82 28.33 44.29
CA LEU A 20 2.99 27.12 43.49
C LEU A 20 2.04 26.01 43.99
N ASN A 21 1.18 25.51 43.12
CA ASN A 21 0.58 24.19 43.26
C ASN A 21 1.42 23.19 42.45
N SER A 22 2.09 22.28 43.16
CA SER A 22 2.72 21.09 42.61
C SER A 22 1.65 20.05 42.27
N SER A 23 1.21 20.02 41.02
CA SER A 23 0.43 18.90 40.49
C SER A 23 1.39 17.87 39.92
N GLN A 24 1.54 16.76 40.64
CA GLN A 24 2.24 15.56 40.19
C GLN A 24 1.59 15.04 38.89
N SER A 25 2.24 15.27 37.76
CA SER A 25 1.94 14.58 36.52
C SER A 25 2.71 13.26 36.49
N ASN A 26 2.03 12.16 36.81
CA ASN A 26 2.47 10.82 36.43
C ASN A 26 2.40 10.69 34.91
N ALA A 27 3.41 11.20 34.21
CA ALA A 27 3.65 10.89 32.81
C ALA A 27 4.26 9.49 32.73
N SER A 28 3.41 8.49 32.51
CA SER A 28 3.83 7.13 32.20
C SER A 28 4.60 7.12 30.87
N LEU A 29 5.93 7.06 30.98
CA LEU A 29 6.86 6.62 29.94
C LEU A 29 6.56 5.14 29.64
N ASN A 30 5.63 4.88 28.71
CA ASN A 30 5.45 3.58 28.05
C ASN A 30 4.48 3.72 26.87
N SER A 31 4.89 4.41 25.81
CA SER A 31 4.37 4.12 24.47
C SER A 31 5.28 3.09 23.84
N GLY A 32 5.12 1.84 24.28
CA GLY A 32 5.78 0.69 23.66
C GLY A 32 5.40 0.61 22.18
N SER A 33 6.40 0.31 21.36
CA SER A 33 6.28 -0.06 19.97
C SER A 33 5.08 -0.99 19.75
N SER A 34 4.24 -0.68 18.77
CA SER A 34 3.18 -1.57 18.28
C SER A 34 3.81 -2.74 17.54
N SER A 35 4.42 -3.64 18.29
CA SER A 35 4.72 -5.00 17.84
C SER A 35 3.39 -5.73 17.70
N LEU A 36 3.07 -6.16 16.49
CA LEU A 36 2.04 -7.16 16.25
C LEU A 36 2.54 -8.47 16.87
N LYS A 37 2.30 -8.66 18.16
CA LYS A 37 2.41 -9.97 18.81
C LYS A 37 1.00 -10.49 19.02
N SER A 38 0.67 -11.61 18.40
CA SER A 38 -0.43 -12.45 18.88
C SER A 38 -0.04 -13.00 20.26
N PRO A 39 -0.94 -13.06 21.24
CA PRO A 39 -0.60 -13.57 22.57
C PRO A 39 -0.34 -15.08 22.51
N THR A 40 0.86 -15.49 22.89
CA THR A 40 1.17 -16.87 23.27
C THR A 40 0.67 -17.14 24.68
N THR A 41 -0.02 -18.26 24.86
CA THR A 41 -0.55 -18.75 26.13
C THR A 41 0.59 -19.19 27.06
N THR A 42 0.80 -18.48 28.16
CA THR A 42 1.59 -18.97 29.30
C THR A 42 0.65 -19.31 30.45
N ALA A 43 0.45 -20.61 30.68
CA ALA A 43 -0.18 -21.10 31.89
C ALA A 43 0.75 -20.85 33.08
N ALA A 44 0.29 -20.07 34.05
CA ALA A 44 0.94 -19.92 35.33
C ALA A 44 0.77 -21.21 36.15
N SER A 45 1.86 -21.79 36.63
CA SER A 45 1.85 -22.64 37.82
C SER A 45 2.93 -22.14 38.78
N SER A 46 2.49 -21.82 39.99
CA SER A 46 3.33 -21.41 41.11
C SER A 46 3.70 -22.63 41.96
N SER A 47 4.97 -22.66 42.34
CA SER A 47 5.51 -23.14 43.63
C SER A 47 5.32 -24.61 44.05
N GLY A 48 6.43 -25.35 44.06
CA GLY A 48 6.60 -26.58 44.86
C GLY A 48 8.07 -27.04 44.89
N ARG A 49 8.69 -27.01 46.07
CA ARG A 49 10.09 -27.36 46.38
C ARG A 49 10.39 -28.88 46.35
N LEU A 50 11.69 -29.17 46.22
CA LEU A 50 12.47 -30.34 46.70
C LEU A 50 12.48 -31.63 45.86
N GLY A 51 13.69 -32.16 45.61
CA GLY A 51 13.90 -33.60 45.40
C GLY A 51 14.97 -33.98 44.39
N VAL A 52 16.12 -34.43 44.90
CA VAL A 52 17.29 -34.99 44.19
C VAL A 52 16.98 -36.34 43.49
N ARG A 53 17.67 -36.63 42.37
CA ARG A 53 18.33 -37.93 41.96
C ARG A 53 17.99 -38.50 40.57
N THR A 54 19.07 -38.59 39.77
CA THR A 54 19.59 -39.70 38.92
C THR A 54 18.70 -40.62 38.04
N SER A 55 19.18 -40.75 36.79
CA SER A 55 19.40 -41.96 35.97
C SER A 55 18.26 -42.65 35.18
N ALA A 56 18.50 -42.72 33.85
CA ALA A 56 18.49 -43.88 32.94
C ALA A 56 17.17 -44.57 32.51
N GLY A 57 17.06 -44.79 31.19
CA GLY A 57 16.59 -46.05 30.60
C GLY A 57 15.21 -46.05 29.91
N PRO A 58 15.11 -46.42 28.62
CA PRO A 58 13.87 -46.44 27.84
C PRO A 58 13.26 -47.85 27.74
N THR A 59 11.92 -47.96 27.62
CA THR A 59 11.28 -49.18 27.11
C THR A 59 9.96 -48.92 26.39
N HIS A 60 9.85 -49.56 25.23
CA HIS A 60 8.68 -49.76 24.37
C HIS A 60 7.43 -50.29 25.08
N GLY A 61 6.26 -49.97 24.53
CA GLY A 61 5.00 -50.66 24.84
C GLY A 61 3.87 -50.24 23.91
N SER A 62 3.67 -51.00 22.84
CA SER A 62 2.52 -50.93 21.92
C SER A 62 1.22 -51.35 22.63
N GLY A 63 0.10 -50.72 22.31
CA GLY A 63 -1.21 -51.12 22.84
C GLY A 63 -2.37 -50.47 22.09
N SER A 64 -2.94 -51.20 21.14
CA SER A 64 -4.17 -50.91 20.43
C SER A 64 -5.38 -51.06 21.36
N GLY A 65 -6.33 -50.13 21.31
CA GLY A 65 -7.59 -50.23 22.05
C GLY A 65 -8.60 -49.21 21.56
N SER A 66 -9.52 -49.65 20.69
CA SER A 66 -10.73 -48.93 20.31
C SER A 66 -11.73 -48.97 21.47
N TYR A 67 -12.51 -47.89 21.64
CA TYR A 67 -13.95 -47.86 21.96
C TYR A 67 -14.39 -46.68 22.87
N TYR A 68 -15.55 -46.12 22.48
CA TYR A 68 -16.49 -45.26 23.20
C TYR A 68 -16.24 -43.75 23.30
N ASN A 69 -16.79 -43.09 22.27
CA ASN A 69 -17.64 -41.90 22.31
C ASN A 69 -18.17 -41.48 23.70
N ASN A 70 -17.85 -40.26 24.13
CA ASN A 70 -18.66 -39.53 25.10
C ASN A 70 -18.63 -38.03 24.78
N ASN A 71 -19.78 -37.50 24.36
CA ASN A 71 -20.04 -36.07 24.24
C ASN A 71 -20.03 -35.44 25.63
N ASN A 72 -19.23 -34.40 25.85
CA ASN A 72 -19.75 -33.27 26.61
C ASN A 72 -19.09 -31.94 26.24
N ASN A 73 -19.98 -30.98 26.08
CA ASN A 73 -19.85 -29.58 25.72
C ASN A 73 -19.16 -28.81 26.87
N ASN A 74 -18.19 -27.91 26.61
CA ASN A 74 -18.28 -26.48 26.94
C ASN A 74 -16.98 -25.68 26.67
N SER A 75 -17.19 -24.39 26.38
CA SER A 75 -16.28 -23.23 26.34
C SER A 75 -15.31 -23.09 25.16
N SER A 76 -15.90 -22.76 24.01
CA SER A 76 -15.22 -22.14 22.87
C SER A 76 -14.86 -20.68 23.21
N GLY A 77 -13.59 -20.41 23.49
CA GLY A 77 -13.04 -19.05 23.41
C GLY A 77 -12.94 -18.60 21.94
N PRO A 78 -12.95 -17.29 21.63
CA PRO A 78 -12.83 -16.82 20.27
C PRO A 78 -11.44 -17.18 19.72
N ASN A 79 -11.42 -18.00 18.67
CA ASN A 79 -10.20 -18.39 17.99
C ASN A 79 -9.48 -17.17 17.39
N THR A 80 -8.15 -17.22 17.51
CA THR A 80 -7.08 -16.37 16.99
C THR A 80 -7.19 -16.01 15.49
N PRO A 81 -6.42 -14.99 15.00
CA PRO A 81 -6.59 -14.45 13.65
C PRO A 81 -6.49 -15.52 12.56
N LEU A 82 -7.27 -15.30 11.50
CA LEU A 82 -7.38 -16.14 10.30
C LEU A 82 -6.02 -16.72 9.90
N THR A 83 -5.89 -18.04 10.02
CA THR A 83 -4.68 -18.81 9.68
C THR A 83 -4.20 -18.46 8.27
N PRO A 84 -2.89 -18.20 8.06
CA PRO A 84 -2.37 -18.02 6.71
C PRO A 84 -2.53 -19.31 5.90
N PHE A 85 -2.91 -19.13 4.64
CA PHE A 85 -3.14 -20.23 3.72
C PHE A 85 -1.82 -20.95 3.46
N SER A 86 -1.80 -22.26 3.72
CA SER A 86 -0.77 -23.14 3.17
C SER A 86 -0.77 -23.03 1.64
N PRO A 87 0.38 -23.16 0.95
CA PRO A 87 0.43 -23.05 -0.50
C PRO A 87 -0.42 -24.14 -1.15
N ILE A 88 -1.59 -23.75 -1.67
CA ILE A 88 -2.44 -24.62 -2.48
C ILE A 88 -1.94 -24.53 -3.92
N HIS A 89 -1.66 -25.67 -4.53
CA HIS A 89 -1.28 -25.74 -5.95
C HIS A 89 -2.50 -25.39 -6.82
N ILE A 90 -2.61 -24.11 -7.21
CA ILE A 90 -3.63 -23.64 -8.14
C ILE A 90 -3.31 -24.22 -9.53
N PRO A 91 -4.24 -24.92 -10.21
CA PRO A 91 -4.06 -25.33 -11.60
C PRO A 91 -3.60 -24.15 -12.46
N ARG A 92 -2.65 -24.37 -13.38
CA ARG A 92 -2.26 -23.32 -14.33
C ARG A 92 -3.48 -23.01 -15.21
N ILE A 93 -3.96 -21.78 -15.14
CA ILE A 93 -5.01 -21.26 -16.01
C ILE A 93 -4.40 -20.23 -16.95
N ASP A 94 -4.94 -20.12 -18.16
CA ASP A 94 -4.53 -19.07 -19.08
C ASP A 94 -5.01 -17.71 -18.55
N LEU A 95 -4.05 -16.83 -18.27
CA LEU A 95 -4.34 -15.47 -17.82
C LEU A 95 -4.60 -14.56 -19.03
N PRO A 96 -5.57 -13.62 -18.92
CA PRO A 96 -5.74 -12.58 -19.93
C PRO A 96 -4.41 -11.83 -20.16
N LYS A 97 -3.98 -11.74 -21.41
CA LYS A 97 -2.79 -10.98 -21.79
C LYS A 97 -3.08 -9.48 -21.71
N PRO A 98 -2.06 -8.65 -21.39
CA PRO A 98 -2.22 -7.21 -21.50
C PRO A 98 -2.52 -6.80 -22.95
N PRO A 99 -3.24 -5.68 -23.17
CA PRO A 99 -3.47 -5.14 -24.51
C PRO A 99 -2.16 -4.87 -25.26
N ASP A 100 -2.19 -4.97 -26.60
CA ASP A 100 -1.05 -4.60 -27.44
C ASP A 100 -0.83 -3.08 -27.36
N PRO A 101 0.32 -2.60 -26.85
CA PRO A 101 0.56 -1.17 -26.69
C PRO A 101 0.67 -0.40 -28.01
N ALA A 102 0.86 -1.08 -29.15
CA ALA A 102 0.80 -0.44 -30.47
C ALA A 102 -0.63 -0.08 -30.89
N LEU A 103 -1.65 -0.76 -30.33
CA LEU A 103 -3.06 -0.57 -30.63
C LEU A 103 -3.81 0.16 -29.50
N ASP A 104 -3.53 -0.23 -28.25
CA ASP A 104 -4.12 0.33 -27.05
C ASP A 104 -3.05 0.59 -25.96
N PRO A 105 -2.25 1.67 -26.11
CA PRO A 105 -1.23 2.03 -25.12
C PRO A 105 -1.82 2.36 -23.75
N ALA A 106 -3.04 2.92 -23.69
CA ALA A 106 -3.68 3.27 -22.44
C ALA A 106 -4.11 2.01 -21.65
N GLY A 107 -4.73 1.04 -22.34
CA GLY A 107 -5.08 -0.25 -21.76
C GLY A 107 -3.85 -1.04 -21.32
N TYR A 108 -2.77 -1.03 -22.11
CA TYR A 108 -1.49 -1.62 -21.72
C TYR A 108 -0.96 -0.98 -20.43
N LEU A 109 -0.79 0.35 -20.38
CA LEU A 109 -0.23 1.04 -19.21
C LEU A 109 -1.11 0.95 -17.95
N ARG A 110 -2.39 0.59 -18.09
CA ARG A 110 -3.30 0.31 -16.97
C ARG A 110 -3.27 -1.16 -16.50
N SER A 111 -2.47 -2.02 -17.13
CA SER A 111 -2.35 -3.44 -16.78
C SER A 111 -1.25 -3.72 -15.76
N LEU A 112 -1.38 -4.83 -15.02
CA LEU A 112 -0.31 -5.33 -14.12
C LEU A 112 0.97 -5.69 -14.89
N GLY A 113 0.82 -6.25 -16.09
CA GLY A 113 1.95 -6.62 -16.95
C GLY A 113 2.82 -5.41 -17.29
N ALA A 114 2.21 -4.27 -17.62
CA ALA A 114 2.96 -3.05 -17.89
C ALA A 114 3.73 -2.55 -16.66
N ILE A 115 3.17 -2.62 -15.44
CA ILE A 115 3.91 -2.22 -14.23
C ILE A 115 5.21 -3.03 -14.12
N ARG A 116 5.12 -4.37 -14.25
CA ARG A 116 6.26 -5.29 -14.20
C ARG A 116 7.29 -4.99 -15.30
N GLU A 117 6.85 -4.99 -16.55
CA GLU A 117 7.72 -4.83 -17.73
C GLU A 117 8.43 -3.47 -17.72
N ARG A 118 7.72 -2.40 -17.35
CA ARG A 118 8.24 -1.03 -17.39
C ARG A 118 9.17 -0.75 -16.21
N CYS A 119 8.83 -1.20 -14.99
CA CYS A 119 9.73 -1.08 -13.83
C CYS A 119 11.00 -1.93 -14.00
N LYS A 120 10.95 -3.03 -14.76
CA LYS A 120 12.13 -3.82 -15.10
C LYS A 120 13.17 -2.99 -15.84
N ILE A 121 12.77 -2.08 -16.74
CA ILE A 121 13.71 -1.21 -17.47
C ILE A 121 14.53 -0.35 -16.50
N VAL A 122 13.86 0.27 -15.52
CA VAL A 122 14.52 1.08 -14.49
C VAL A 122 15.40 0.21 -13.59
N THR A 123 14.93 -0.99 -13.23
CA THR A 123 15.69 -1.94 -12.42
C THR A 123 16.96 -2.42 -13.12
N ASP A 124 16.89 -2.72 -14.42
CA ASP A 124 18.04 -3.15 -15.23
C ASP A 124 19.09 -2.02 -15.39
N LYS A 125 18.67 -0.75 -15.31
CA LYS A 125 19.57 0.39 -15.20
C LYS A 125 20.19 0.49 -13.81
N ALA A 126 19.39 0.33 -12.76
CA ALA A 126 19.89 0.33 -11.38
C ALA A 126 20.96 -0.73 -11.13
N LEU A 127 20.77 -1.95 -11.66
CA LEU A 127 21.76 -3.03 -11.54
C LEU A 127 23.08 -2.75 -12.27
N ARG A 128 23.11 -1.75 -13.15
CA ARG A 128 24.31 -1.29 -13.87
C ARG A 128 24.79 0.08 -13.38
N ASP A 129 24.20 0.61 -12.30
CA ASP A 129 24.47 1.95 -11.79
C ASP A 129 24.24 3.05 -12.85
N GLU A 130 23.20 2.89 -13.68
CA GLU A 130 22.83 3.78 -14.78
C GLU A 130 21.54 4.58 -14.48
N LEU A 131 21.16 4.72 -13.21
CA LEU A 131 20.06 5.62 -12.83
C LEU A 131 20.48 7.08 -13.02
N ARG A 132 19.48 7.94 -13.21
CA ARG A 132 19.69 9.37 -13.45
C ARG A 132 19.83 10.16 -12.17
N HIS A 133 19.05 9.82 -11.15
CA HIS A 133 18.94 10.56 -9.89
C HIS A 133 19.61 9.85 -8.72
N PHE A 134 19.97 8.58 -8.87
CA PHE A 134 20.55 7.78 -7.79
C PHE A 134 21.85 7.12 -8.24
N ASP A 135 22.81 7.07 -7.33
CA ASP A 135 23.94 6.14 -7.41
C ASP A 135 23.55 4.85 -6.67
N VAL A 136 23.95 3.70 -7.20
CA VAL A 136 23.50 2.37 -6.75
C VAL A 136 24.69 1.53 -6.26
N ASP A 137 24.71 1.21 -4.97
CA ASP A 137 25.69 0.29 -4.37
C ASP A 137 25.04 -1.07 -4.06
N MET A 138 25.10 -1.98 -5.05
CA MET A 138 24.61 -3.35 -4.86
C MET A 138 25.42 -4.16 -3.83
N GLY A 139 26.60 -3.69 -3.42
CA GLY A 139 27.36 -4.27 -2.31
C GLY A 139 26.63 -4.17 -0.97
N LYS A 140 25.72 -3.19 -0.81
CA LYS A 140 24.87 -3.02 0.38
C LYS A 140 23.60 -3.86 0.37
N PHE A 141 23.27 -4.50 -0.75
CA PHE A 141 22.00 -5.25 -0.85
C PHE A 141 21.94 -6.42 0.14
N GLY A 142 23.08 -7.07 0.44
CA GLY A 142 23.17 -8.13 1.44
C GLY A 142 22.84 -7.66 2.87
N ASP A 143 23.14 -6.40 3.19
CA ASP A 143 22.82 -5.80 4.48
C ASP A 143 21.29 -5.61 4.62
N VAL A 144 20.61 -5.22 3.53
CA VAL A 144 19.14 -5.14 3.49
C VAL A 144 18.50 -6.51 3.70
N VAL A 145 19.01 -7.54 3.01
CA VAL A 145 18.52 -8.92 3.18
C VAL A 145 18.67 -9.38 4.62
N SER A 146 19.84 -9.17 5.21
CA SER A 146 20.14 -9.56 6.59
C SER A 146 19.24 -8.83 7.59
N PHE A 147 19.05 -7.53 7.40
CA PHE A 147 18.18 -6.70 8.23
C PHE A 147 16.72 -7.19 8.17
N VAL A 148 16.19 -7.42 6.97
CA VAL A 148 14.81 -7.90 6.76
C VAL A 148 14.62 -9.32 7.33
N CYS A 149 15.58 -10.23 7.12
CA CYS A 149 15.55 -11.55 7.74
C CYS A 149 15.54 -11.46 9.27
N GLY A 150 16.33 -10.55 9.84
CA GLY A 150 16.36 -10.30 11.29
C GLY A 150 15.00 -9.87 11.84
N ILE A 151 14.31 -8.95 11.16
CA ILE A 151 12.95 -8.52 11.55
C ILE A 151 11.97 -9.70 11.48
N ILE A 152 11.97 -10.46 10.38
CA ILE A 152 11.08 -11.61 10.21
C ILE A 152 11.29 -12.63 11.34
N LYS A 153 12.55 -13.02 11.59
CA LYS A 153 12.90 -13.98 12.66
C LYS A 153 12.57 -13.48 14.06
N ARG A 154 12.62 -12.16 14.28
CA ARG A 154 12.29 -11.54 15.57
C ARG A 154 10.79 -11.60 15.87
N ASP A 155 9.97 -11.43 14.83
CA ASP A 155 8.54 -11.18 14.98
C ASP A 155 7.65 -12.39 14.70
N TYR A 156 8.17 -13.38 13.99
CA TYR A 156 7.42 -14.58 13.59
C TYR A 156 8.24 -15.85 13.85
N ASP A 157 7.57 -16.87 14.37
CA ASP A 157 8.17 -18.18 14.58
C ASP A 157 8.28 -18.95 13.25
N ALA A 158 9.40 -19.66 13.06
CA ALA A 158 9.55 -20.60 11.95
C ALA A 158 8.47 -21.71 12.03
N PRO A 159 7.87 -22.16 10.90
CA PRO A 159 8.27 -21.90 9.52
C PRO A 159 7.61 -20.67 8.87
N PHE A 160 7.28 -19.65 9.68
CA PHE A 160 6.72 -18.37 9.23
C PHE A 160 5.33 -18.48 8.58
N ASN A 161 4.62 -19.56 8.88
CA ASN A 161 3.26 -19.82 8.41
C ASN A 161 2.20 -18.93 9.09
N THR A 162 2.59 -18.02 9.97
CA THR A 162 1.71 -17.06 10.66
C THR A 162 1.80 -15.64 10.08
N ILE A 163 2.70 -15.38 9.13
CA ILE A 163 2.81 -14.08 8.48
C ILE A 163 1.56 -13.84 7.61
N PRO A 164 0.74 -12.82 7.92
CA PRO A 164 -0.40 -12.50 7.09
C PRO A 164 0.05 -11.80 5.79
N PRO A 165 -0.76 -11.85 4.72
CA PRO A 165 -0.49 -11.02 3.54
C PRO A 165 -0.62 -9.54 3.89
N HIS A 166 0.22 -8.70 3.28
CA HIS A 166 0.12 -7.25 3.42
C HIS A 166 -1.21 -6.73 2.87
N GLY A 167 -1.95 -5.96 3.67
CA GLY A 167 -3.23 -5.42 3.29
C GLY A 167 -3.85 -4.53 4.35
N ARG A 168 -5.08 -4.09 4.10
CA ARG A 168 -5.82 -3.24 5.03
C ARG A 168 -6.27 -3.99 6.28
N HIS A 169 -6.51 -5.30 6.22
CA HIS A 169 -6.99 -6.10 7.34
C HIS A 169 -6.13 -5.95 8.60
N GLN A 170 -4.80 -6.00 8.43
CA GLN A 170 -3.82 -5.99 9.51
C GLN A 170 -3.87 -4.67 10.29
N HIS A 171 -4.26 -3.58 9.64
CA HIS A 171 -4.42 -2.27 10.29
C HIS A 171 -5.61 -2.23 11.25
N PHE A 172 -6.68 -2.98 10.98
CA PHE A 172 -7.79 -3.13 11.93
C PHE A 172 -7.38 -3.93 13.18
N CYS A 173 -6.30 -4.71 13.08
CA CYS A 173 -5.76 -5.53 14.16
C CYS A 173 -4.87 -4.75 15.16
N VAL A 174 -4.66 -3.44 14.93
CA VAL A 174 -3.77 -2.61 15.75
C VAL A 174 -4.16 -2.61 17.24
N GLY A 175 -3.14 -2.66 18.09
CA GLY A 175 -3.32 -2.70 19.55
C GLY A 175 -3.66 -4.09 20.09
N GLY A 176 -3.37 -5.14 19.32
CA GLY A 176 -3.51 -6.54 19.73
C GLY A 176 -4.95 -7.04 19.74
N ARG A 177 -5.81 -6.50 18.86
CA ARG A 177 -7.24 -6.83 18.81
C ARG A 177 -7.69 -7.10 17.39
N ASP A 178 -8.16 -8.31 17.11
CA ASP A 178 -8.77 -8.63 15.83
C ASP A 178 -10.21 -8.08 15.76
N ARG A 179 -10.32 -6.81 15.33
CA ARG A 179 -11.62 -6.14 15.21
C ARG A 179 -12.47 -6.70 14.08
N ILE A 180 -11.86 -7.34 13.09
CA ILE A 180 -12.60 -7.97 11.98
C ILE A 180 -13.24 -9.26 12.47
N ALA A 181 -12.51 -10.12 13.17
CA ALA A 181 -13.06 -11.32 13.78
C ALA A 181 -14.20 -10.98 14.75
N HIS A 182 -14.01 -9.98 15.61
CA HIS A 182 -15.07 -9.51 16.52
C HIS A 182 -16.29 -8.94 15.78
N MET A 183 -16.10 -8.26 14.63
CA MET A 183 -17.23 -7.79 13.84
C MET A 183 -17.96 -8.95 13.14
N LEU A 184 -17.22 -9.95 12.64
CA LEU A 184 -17.80 -11.14 12.01
C LEU A 184 -18.61 -11.99 12.99
N SER A 185 -18.19 -12.09 14.26
CA SER A 185 -18.94 -12.79 15.31
C SER A 185 -20.24 -12.08 15.73
N MET A 186 -20.48 -10.85 15.26
CA MET A 186 -21.75 -10.15 15.47
C MET A 186 -22.77 -10.46 14.36
N TRP A 187 -22.38 -11.28 13.38
CA TRP A 187 -23.15 -11.57 12.16
C TRP A 187 -23.43 -13.07 12.02
N ASP A 188 -23.73 -13.78 13.12
CA ASP A 188 -23.90 -15.23 13.09
C ASP A 188 -25.01 -15.69 12.13
N ASP A 189 -26.09 -14.92 12.00
CA ASP A 189 -27.22 -15.19 11.10
C ASP A 189 -26.98 -14.75 9.63
N ILE A 190 -25.80 -14.20 9.32
CA ILE A 190 -25.45 -13.72 7.98
C ILE A 190 -24.55 -14.74 7.28
N ASP A 191 -24.88 -15.07 6.04
CA ASP A 191 -24.09 -16.00 5.23
C ASP A 191 -22.69 -15.45 4.88
N SER A 192 -21.77 -16.34 4.50
CA SER A 192 -20.39 -16.00 4.19
C SER A 192 -20.24 -15.05 2.99
N THR A 193 -21.18 -15.08 2.04
CA THR A 193 -21.18 -14.22 0.85
C THR A 193 -21.47 -12.79 1.26
N GLU A 194 -22.54 -12.54 2.00
CA GLU A 194 -22.87 -11.21 2.51
C GLU A 194 -21.77 -10.72 3.49
N LYS A 195 -21.23 -11.58 4.36
CA LYS A 195 -20.06 -11.24 5.20
C LYS A 195 -18.87 -10.75 4.36
N CYS A 196 -18.57 -11.44 3.27
CA CYS A 196 -17.50 -11.05 2.35
C CYS A 196 -17.80 -9.71 1.66
N GLN A 197 -19.04 -9.50 1.19
CA GLN A 197 -19.47 -8.25 0.58
C GLN A 197 -19.33 -7.06 1.56
N ARG A 198 -19.72 -7.23 2.84
CA ARG A 198 -19.54 -6.21 3.88
C ARG A 198 -18.07 -5.89 4.16
N LEU A 199 -17.19 -6.88 4.11
CA LEU A 199 -15.74 -6.63 4.26
C LEU A 199 -15.15 -5.92 3.05
N ILE A 200 -15.60 -6.27 1.83
CA ILE A 200 -15.21 -5.56 0.61
C ILE A 200 -15.63 -4.09 0.70
N ASP A 201 -16.87 -3.82 1.12
CA ASP A 201 -17.39 -2.46 1.36
C ASP A 201 -16.47 -1.67 2.30
N LEU A 202 -16.22 -2.20 3.50
CA LEU A 202 -15.36 -1.58 4.51
C LEU A 202 -13.94 -1.36 3.97
N TYR A 203 -13.35 -2.36 3.33
CA TYR A 203 -11.94 -2.31 2.94
C TYR A 203 -11.73 -1.31 1.82
N LEU A 204 -12.66 -1.22 0.87
CA LEU A 204 -12.58 -0.24 -0.21
C LEU A 204 -12.58 1.18 0.35
N VAL A 205 -13.57 1.57 1.15
CA VAL A 205 -13.62 2.94 1.71
C VAL A 205 -12.46 3.21 2.66
N SER A 206 -12.05 2.21 3.44
CA SER A 206 -10.93 2.35 4.36
C SER A 206 -9.62 2.59 3.60
N VAL A 207 -9.34 1.83 2.54
CA VAL A 207 -8.14 2.01 1.70
C VAL A 207 -8.13 3.38 1.03
N LEU A 208 -9.24 3.83 0.45
CA LEU A 208 -9.33 5.16 -0.19
C LEU A 208 -9.12 6.31 0.81
N LEU A 209 -9.47 6.11 2.08
CA LEU A 209 -9.21 7.07 3.14
C LEU A 209 -7.74 7.06 3.62
N ASP A 210 -6.89 6.13 3.19
CA ASP A 210 -5.44 6.15 3.46
C ASP A 210 -4.66 6.85 2.35
N ALA A 211 -4.65 8.17 2.40
CA ALA A 211 -3.73 8.96 1.59
C ALA A 211 -2.79 9.80 2.46
N GLY A 212 -2.42 9.27 3.63
CA GLY A 212 -1.62 9.98 4.63
C GLY A 212 -2.45 10.82 5.60
N ALA A 213 -2.24 10.62 6.90
CA ALA A 213 -2.90 11.39 7.95
C ALA A 213 -2.10 12.62 8.40
N GLY A 214 -0.92 12.86 7.83
CA GLY A 214 0.08 13.77 8.38
C GLY A 214 0.65 13.27 9.72
N THR A 215 1.48 14.11 10.34
CA THR A 215 2.18 13.79 11.60
C THR A 215 1.44 14.24 12.86
N GLN A 216 0.49 15.18 12.71
CA GLN A 216 -0.21 15.80 13.85
C GLN A 216 -1.50 15.08 14.21
N TRP A 217 -2.26 14.62 13.21
CA TRP A 217 -3.56 14.00 13.44
C TRP A 217 -3.45 12.71 14.25
N SER A 218 -4.41 12.52 15.16
CA SER A 218 -4.60 11.30 15.92
C SER A 218 -6.08 10.97 16.09
N TYR A 219 -6.37 9.68 16.24
CA TYR A 219 -7.71 9.16 16.43
C TYR A 219 -7.84 8.50 17.80
N LYS A 220 -8.82 8.95 18.59
CA LYS A 220 -9.16 8.31 19.87
C LYS A 220 -10.31 7.33 19.65
N SER A 221 -10.04 6.03 19.71
CA SER A 221 -11.06 4.99 19.49
C SER A 221 -12.20 5.10 20.49
N ILE A 222 -13.45 5.07 20.00
CA ILE A 222 -14.63 5.09 20.87
C ILE A 222 -14.79 3.78 21.67
N GLU A 223 -14.21 2.69 21.16
CA GLU A 223 -14.30 1.36 21.77
C GLU A 223 -13.52 1.25 23.09
N ASN A 224 -12.34 1.88 23.16
CA ASN A 224 -11.42 1.69 24.30
C ASN A 224 -10.65 2.95 24.74
N GLY A 225 -10.90 4.10 24.11
CA GLY A 225 -10.24 5.36 24.44
C GLY A 225 -8.75 5.44 24.09
N ARG A 226 -8.16 4.40 23.48
CA ARG A 226 -6.76 4.43 23.02
C ARG A 226 -6.61 5.36 21.82
N ILE A 227 -5.43 5.97 21.72
CA ILE A 227 -5.06 6.88 20.64
C ILE A 227 -4.22 6.15 19.60
N TYR A 228 -4.64 6.23 18.35
CA TYR A 228 -3.95 5.71 17.18
C TYR A 228 -3.60 6.86 16.24
N ARG A 229 -2.61 6.67 15.36
CA ARG A 229 -2.13 7.69 14.41
C ARG A 229 -1.91 7.04 13.04
N ARG A 230 -1.67 7.87 12.01
CA ARG A 230 -1.34 7.40 10.65
C ARG A 230 -2.38 6.39 10.13
N SER A 231 -1.93 5.42 9.34
CA SER A 231 -2.77 4.40 8.70
C SER A 231 -3.54 3.55 9.70
N GLU A 232 -2.96 3.25 10.86
CA GLU A 232 -3.63 2.52 11.94
C GLU A 232 -4.81 3.32 12.53
N GLY A 233 -4.63 4.63 12.74
CA GLY A 233 -5.70 5.52 13.18
C GLY A 233 -6.83 5.64 12.16
N LEU A 234 -6.49 5.74 10.87
CA LEU A 234 -7.46 5.78 9.77
C LEU A 234 -8.24 4.47 9.64
N ALA A 235 -7.60 3.32 9.86
CA ALA A 235 -8.27 2.03 9.88
C ALA A 235 -9.31 1.97 11.01
N VAL A 236 -8.94 2.37 12.23
CA VAL A 236 -9.90 2.40 13.35
C VAL A 236 -11.04 3.40 13.10
N ALA A 237 -10.73 4.60 12.59
CA ALA A 237 -11.74 5.61 12.28
C ALA A 237 -12.73 5.16 11.21
N SER A 238 -12.23 4.61 10.10
CA SER A 238 -13.08 4.10 9.00
C SER A 238 -13.94 2.92 9.42
N LEU A 239 -13.42 2.02 10.26
CA LEU A 239 -14.21 0.94 10.85
C LEU A 239 -15.32 1.49 11.76
N GLU A 240 -15.01 2.43 12.65
CA GLU A 240 -16.02 3.00 13.57
C GLU A 240 -17.10 3.80 12.80
N MET A 241 -16.73 4.54 11.75
CA MET A 241 -17.67 5.20 10.83
C MET A 241 -18.55 4.18 10.08
N PHE A 242 -17.98 3.08 9.61
CA PHE A 242 -18.71 1.99 8.96
C PHE A 242 -19.70 1.33 9.91
N LYS A 243 -19.29 0.98 11.14
CA LYS A 243 -20.18 0.41 12.17
C LYS A 243 -21.31 1.36 12.55
N ALA A 244 -21.10 2.67 12.45
CA ALA A 244 -22.12 3.70 12.69
C ALA A 244 -23.10 3.87 11.51
N GLY A 245 -22.86 3.23 10.36
CA GLY A 245 -23.67 3.36 9.16
C GLY A 245 -23.43 4.62 8.36
N LEU A 246 -22.30 5.31 8.56
CA LEU A 246 -22.01 6.59 7.90
C LEU A 246 -22.03 6.49 6.36
N PHE A 247 -21.64 5.32 5.83
CA PHE A 247 -21.51 5.07 4.40
C PHE A 247 -22.69 4.33 3.78
N SER A 248 -23.72 4.01 4.57
CA SER A 248 -24.88 3.25 4.12
C SER A 248 -26.07 4.15 3.80
N GLY A 249 -26.68 3.95 2.64
CA GLY A 249 -27.98 4.52 2.29
C GLY A 249 -29.16 3.67 2.78
N ASN A 250 -28.91 2.46 3.27
CA ASN A 250 -29.92 1.53 3.75
C ASN A 250 -30.08 1.63 5.28
N SER A 251 -31.22 2.16 5.74
CA SER A 251 -31.52 2.30 7.18
C SER A 251 -31.62 0.96 7.94
N GLN A 252 -31.86 -0.14 7.23
CA GLN A 252 -31.93 -1.49 7.80
C GLN A 252 -30.56 -2.20 7.85
N ASN A 253 -29.55 -1.70 7.12
CA ASN A 253 -28.21 -2.29 7.10
C ASN A 253 -27.13 -1.22 7.27
N LYS A 254 -26.66 -1.04 8.50
CA LYS A 254 -25.55 -0.10 8.80
C LYS A 254 -24.19 -0.59 8.31
N PHE A 255 -23.99 -1.90 8.18
CA PHE A 255 -22.72 -2.50 7.79
C PHE A 255 -22.60 -2.61 6.28
N GLN A 256 -22.76 -1.49 5.59
CA GLN A 256 -22.77 -1.43 4.13
C GLN A 256 -22.15 -0.11 3.66
N VAL A 257 -21.58 -0.15 2.45
CA VAL A 257 -21.24 1.04 1.67
C VAL A 257 -22.07 1.01 0.39
N ASP A 258 -22.74 2.09 0.04
CA ASP A 258 -23.43 2.19 -1.25
C ASP A 258 -23.45 3.62 -1.80
N LYS A 259 -23.81 3.74 -3.08
CA LYS A 259 -23.87 5.03 -3.78
C LYS A 259 -24.73 6.07 -3.06
N HIS A 260 -25.81 5.69 -2.38
CA HIS A 260 -26.68 6.65 -1.70
C HIS A 260 -26.05 7.14 -0.40
N GLY A 261 -25.47 6.24 0.40
CA GLY A 261 -24.74 6.61 1.61
C GLY A 261 -23.56 7.51 1.31
N LEU A 262 -22.77 7.18 0.29
CA LEU A 262 -21.61 7.97 -0.13
C LEU A 262 -21.99 9.35 -0.71
N ARG A 263 -23.07 9.46 -1.50
CA ARG A 263 -23.59 10.75 -2.02
C ARG A 263 -23.97 11.72 -0.90
N ASN A 264 -24.38 11.20 0.24
CA ASN A 264 -24.85 11.99 1.37
C ASN A 264 -23.72 12.42 2.33
N LEU A 265 -22.46 12.10 2.02
CA LEU A 265 -21.32 12.56 2.80
C LEU A 265 -21.11 14.07 2.64
N THR A 266 -20.72 14.72 3.73
CA THR A 266 -20.32 16.13 3.76
C THR A 266 -19.01 16.25 4.53
N VAL A 267 -18.30 17.37 4.34
CA VAL A 267 -17.02 17.62 5.02
C VAL A 267 -17.22 17.60 6.53
N GLU A 268 -18.36 18.09 7.05
CA GLU A 268 -18.69 18.11 8.47
C GLU A 268 -18.90 16.69 9.03
N LYS A 269 -19.59 15.83 8.28
CA LYS A 269 -19.78 14.42 8.67
C LYS A 269 -18.44 13.68 8.71
N MET A 270 -17.60 13.91 7.70
CA MET A 270 -16.26 13.32 7.64
C MET A 270 -15.35 13.87 8.74
N ALA A 271 -15.37 15.18 9.01
CA ALA A 271 -14.62 15.81 10.09
C ALA A 271 -14.97 15.19 11.44
N LYS A 272 -16.28 15.01 11.71
CA LYS A 272 -16.77 14.38 12.94
C LYS A 272 -16.30 12.92 13.04
N GLY A 273 -16.45 12.15 11.96
CA GLY A 273 -16.07 10.73 11.94
C GLY A 273 -14.56 10.51 12.06
N LEU A 274 -13.75 11.41 11.48
CA LEU A 274 -12.28 11.42 11.56
C LEU A 274 -11.74 12.18 12.77
N GLN A 275 -12.60 12.76 13.61
CA GLN A 275 -12.22 13.63 14.74
C GLN A 275 -11.32 14.81 14.34
N SER A 276 -11.43 15.30 13.10
CA SER A 276 -10.72 16.46 12.60
C SER A 276 -11.31 17.74 13.19
N ARG A 277 -10.48 18.54 13.86
CA ARG A 277 -10.85 19.79 14.54
C ARG A 277 -9.61 20.66 14.73
N PRO A 278 -9.75 21.95 15.11
CA PRO A 278 -8.60 22.78 15.45
C PRO A 278 -7.65 22.10 16.45
N GLY A 279 -6.38 21.96 16.10
CA GLY A 279 -5.34 21.27 16.88
C GLY A 279 -5.30 19.74 16.75
N ASN A 280 -6.14 19.15 15.90
CA ASN A 280 -6.11 17.74 15.50
C ASN A 280 -6.62 17.60 14.06
N GLU A 281 -6.15 18.46 13.17
CA GLU A 281 -6.56 18.52 11.77
C GLU A 281 -6.01 17.32 11.00
N ILE A 282 -6.88 16.66 10.23
CA ILE A 282 -6.43 15.70 9.23
C ILE A 282 -6.15 16.42 7.91
N ALA A 283 -4.98 16.16 7.32
CA ALA A 283 -4.65 16.66 5.98
C ALA A 283 -5.62 16.09 4.92
N GLY A 284 -5.99 16.93 3.96
CA GLY A 284 -6.80 16.55 2.81
C GLY A 284 -8.25 16.17 3.13
N LEU A 285 -8.85 16.69 4.20
CA LEU A 285 -10.22 16.34 4.63
C LEU A 285 -11.25 16.56 3.50
N GLU A 286 -11.18 17.70 2.81
CA GLU A 286 -12.06 18.07 1.70
C GLU A 286 -11.86 17.08 0.54
N GLY A 287 -10.61 16.85 0.13
CA GLY A 287 -10.29 15.92 -0.94
C GLY A 287 -10.70 14.48 -0.65
N ARG A 288 -10.62 14.03 0.62
CA ARG A 288 -11.14 12.72 1.07
C ARG A 288 -12.64 12.62 0.96
N THR A 289 -13.34 13.67 1.35
CA THR A 289 -14.79 13.74 1.26
C THR A 289 -15.22 13.70 -0.21
N GLU A 290 -14.60 14.53 -1.05
CA GLU A 290 -14.90 14.58 -2.48
C GLU A 290 -14.58 13.25 -3.17
N LEU A 291 -13.47 12.59 -2.83
CA LEU A 291 -13.11 11.27 -3.35
C LEU A 291 -14.22 10.24 -3.09
N LEU A 292 -14.75 10.18 -1.86
CA LEU A 292 -15.84 9.26 -1.52
C LEU A 292 -17.17 9.64 -2.20
N VAL A 293 -17.42 10.94 -2.40
CA VAL A 293 -18.60 11.39 -3.17
C VAL A 293 -18.46 11.00 -4.67
N ARG A 294 -17.26 11.14 -5.26
CA ARG A 294 -16.99 10.69 -6.63
C ARG A 294 -17.08 9.16 -6.76
N LEU A 295 -16.66 8.42 -5.74
CA LEU A 295 -16.86 6.97 -5.67
C LEU A 295 -18.34 6.62 -5.83
N ALA A 296 -19.26 7.38 -5.23
CA ALA A 296 -20.68 7.14 -5.41
C ALA A 296 -21.14 7.25 -6.88
N GLY A 297 -20.56 8.18 -7.64
CA GLY A 297 -20.78 8.30 -9.08
C GLY A 297 -20.23 7.10 -9.84
N ALA A 298 -18.99 6.71 -9.56
CA ALA A 298 -18.35 5.54 -10.18
C ALA A 298 -19.16 4.25 -9.96
N LEU A 299 -19.64 4.03 -8.72
CA LEU A 299 -20.46 2.87 -8.37
C LEU A 299 -21.83 2.86 -9.07
N ASP A 300 -22.42 4.02 -9.35
CA ASP A 300 -23.70 4.14 -10.05
C ASP A 300 -23.57 3.99 -11.57
N GLU A 301 -22.45 4.48 -12.14
CA GLU A 301 -22.14 4.39 -13.56
C GLU A 301 -21.77 2.96 -13.98
N LYS A 302 -21.07 2.22 -13.10
CA LYS A 302 -20.47 0.92 -13.40
C LYS A 302 -21.29 -0.24 -12.82
N LYS A 303 -22.57 -0.27 -13.18
CA LYS A 303 -23.55 -1.26 -12.69
C LYS A 303 -23.17 -2.69 -13.05
N GLU A 304 -22.44 -2.90 -14.14
CA GLU A 304 -21.91 -4.21 -14.52
C GLU A 304 -20.97 -4.81 -13.47
N PHE A 305 -20.34 -3.96 -12.65
CA PHE A 305 -19.47 -4.38 -11.55
C PHE A 305 -20.14 -4.26 -10.19
N PHE A 306 -20.90 -3.19 -9.94
CA PHE A 306 -21.38 -2.87 -8.59
C PHE A 306 -22.89 -3.07 -8.39
N GLY A 307 -23.57 -3.59 -9.40
CA GLY A 307 -25.02 -3.83 -9.41
C GLY A 307 -25.85 -2.55 -9.34
N GLU A 308 -27.18 -2.69 -9.40
CA GLU A 308 -28.11 -1.56 -9.36
C GLU A 308 -28.03 -0.75 -8.06
N SER A 309 -27.68 -1.39 -6.94
CA SER A 309 -27.50 -0.70 -5.67
C SER A 309 -26.24 0.16 -5.61
N GLY A 310 -25.30 0.00 -6.56
CA GLY A 310 -23.99 0.67 -6.54
C GLY A 310 -23.24 0.39 -5.24
N ARG A 311 -23.09 -0.91 -4.90
CA ARG A 311 -22.40 -1.38 -3.69
C ARG A 311 -21.07 -2.02 -4.08
N PRO A 312 -19.93 -1.65 -3.47
CA PRO A 312 -18.64 -2.27 -3.75
C PRO A 312 -18.66 -3.80 -3.68
N GLY A 313 -19.25 -4.37 -2.62
CA GLY A 313 -19.36 -5.81 -2.40
C GLY A 313 -19.97 -6.59 -3.56
N ASN A 314 -20.87 -5.99 -4.34
CA ASN A 314 -21.50 -6.64 -5.49
C ASN A 314 -20.51 -7.00 -6.61
N MET A 315 -19.28 -6.47 -6.59
CA MET A 315 -18.22 -6.93 -7.50
C MET A 315 -18.00 -8.44 -7.42
N LEU A 316 -18.28 -9.04 -6.26
CA LEU A 316 -18.18 -10.47 -6.07
C LEU A 316 -19.03 -11.26 -7.08
N ASP A 317 -20.24 -10.80 -7.38
CA ASP A 317 -21.13 -11.46 -8.33
C ASP A 317 -20.55 -11.38 -9.75
N HIS A 318 -19.98 -10.23 -10.11
CA HIS A 318 -19.27 -10.06 -11.38
C HIS A 318 -18.08 -11.02 -11.49
N LEU A 319 -17.25 -11.12 -10.44
CA LEU A 319 -16.08 -11.99 -10.43
C LEU A 319 -16.46 -13.46 -10.56
N LEU A 320 -17.49 -13.91 -9.83
CA LEU A 320 -17.91 -15.31 -9.83
C LEU A 320 -18.64 -15.72 -11.11
N SER A 321 -19.35 -14.79 -11.76
CA SER A 321 -20.04 -15.03 -13.03
C SER A 321 -19.17 -14.78 -14.28
N HIS A 322 -17.97 -14.22 -14.10
CA HIS A 322 -17.09 -13.90 -15.21
C HIS A 322 -16.70 -15.17 -16.00
N PRO A 323 -16.76 -15.19 -17.35
CA PRO A 323 -16.49 -16.40 -18.14
C PRO A 323 -15.11 -17.02 -17.95
N ALA A 324 -14.12 -16.21 -17.55
CA ALA A 324 -12.76 -16.67 -17.26
C ALA A 324 -12.59 -17.27 -15.85
N THR A 325 -13.60 -17.16 -14.98
CA THR A 325 -13.58 -17.73 -13.64
C THR A 325 -13.92 -19.22 -13.71
N GLN A 326 -13.05 -20.05 -13.12
CA GLN A 326 -13.31 -21.48 -13.04
C GLN A 326 -14.21 -21.76 -11.84
N ALA A 327 -15.49 -22.00 -12.13
CA ALA A 327 -16.47 -22.41 -11.14
C ALA A 327 -16.13 -23.84 -10.66
N SER A 328 -15.80 -23.96 -9.38
CA SER A 328 -15.58 -25.23 -8.69
C SER A 328 -15.97 -25.10 -7.22
N SER A 329 -15.76 -26.13 -6.41
CA SER A 329 -15.92 -26.03 -4.94
C SER A 329 -14.99 -24.99 -4.31
N MET A 330 -13.90 -24.62 -4.99
CA MET A 330 -13.02 -23.50 -4.64
C MET A 330 -12.83 -22.63 -5.90
N PRO A 331 -13.62 -21.56 -6.09
CA PRO A 331 -13.60 -20.80 -7.33
C PRO A 331 -12.19 -20.23 -7.61
N ILE A 332 -11.72 -20.34 -8.86
CA ILE A 332 -10.45 -19.74 -9.28
C ILE A 332 -10.75 -18.55 -10.19
N VAL A 333 -10.49 -17.35 -9.67
CA VAL A 333 -10.66 -16.08 -10.38
C VAL A 333 -9.31 -15.64 -10.95
N PRO A 334 -9.18 -15.36 -12.26
CA PRO A 334 -7.97 -14.72 -12.78
C PRO A 334 -7.84 -13.32 -12.17
N LEU A 335 -6.69 -13.03 -11.56
CA LEU A 335 -6.42 -11.73 -10.94
C LEU A 335 -6.65 -10.55 -11.91
N PRO A 336 -6.29 -10.62 -13.21
CA PRO A 336 -6.59 -9.54 -14.16
C PRO A 336 -8.08 -9.16 -14.25
N VAL A 337 -9.01 -10.07 -13.90
CA VAL A 337 -10.45 -9.77 -13.84
C VAL A 337 -10.76 -8.83 -12.67
N LEU A 338 -10.31 -9.16 -11.45
CA LEU A 338 -10.43 -8.27 -10.29
C LEU A 338 -9.72 -6.93 -10.54
N TRP A 339 -8.51 -6.99 -11.10
CA TRP A 339 -7.76 -5.80 -11.48
C TRP A 339 -8.56 -4.89 -12.43
N ASN A 340 -9.19 -5.47 -13.46
CA ASN A 340 -10.02 -4.71 -14.39
C ASN A 340 -11.24 -4.09 -13.71
N VAL A 341 -11.92 -4.81 -12.82
CA VAL A 341 -13.03 -4.24 -12.04
C VAL A 341 -12.58 -2.99 -11.29
N LEU A 342 -11.40 -3.03 -10.65
CA LEU A 342 -10.90 -1.87 -9.90
C LEU A 342 -10.42 -0.75 -10.83
N MET A 343 -9.63 -1.06 -11.86
CA MET A 343 -9.10 -0.05 -12.77
C MET A 343 -10.18 0.61 -13.62
N SER A 344 -11.17 -0.15 -14.09
CA SER A 344 -12.24 0.36 -14.95
C SER A 344 -13.43 0.85 -14.15
N GLY A 345 -13.78 0.15 -13.07
CA GLY A 345 -14.91 0.48 -12.20
C GLY A 345 -14.67 1.73 -11.35
N LEU A 346 -13.42 2.00 -10.97
CA LEU A 346 -13.07 3.14 -10.11
C LEU A 346 -12.38 4.27 -10.87
N ALA A 347 -12.31 4.21 -12.21
CA ALA A 347 -11.52 5.16 -13.01
C ALA A 347 -11.90 6.64 -12.75
N SER A 348 -13.19 6.93 -12.56
CA SER A 348 -13.72 8.30 -12.41
C SER A 348 -13.51 8.92 -11.02
N ILE A 349 -13.02 8.15 -10.03
CA ILE A 349 -12.72 8.72 -8.69
C ILE A 349 -11.45 9.57 -8.71
N TRP A 350 -10.54 9.26 -9.64
CA TRP A 350 -9.24 9.91 -9.74
C TRP A 350 -9.33 11.31 -10.37
N PRO A 351 -8.51 12.28 -9.94
CA PRO A 351 -8.45 13.59 -10.56
C PRO A 351 -8.17 13.53 -12.06
N ARG A 352 -8.79 14.43 -12.85
CA ARG A 352 -8.55 14.52 -14.30
C ARG A 352 -7.16 15.06 -14.66
N SER A 353 -6.44 15.66 -13.71
CA SER A 353 -5.09 16.20 -13.89
C SER A 353 -4.01 15.13 -14.05
N ARG A 354 -4.35 13.84 -13.93
CA ARG A 354 -3.42 12.72 -14.09
C ARG A 354 -2.98 12.56 -15.54
N THR A 355 -1.82 11.92 -15.72
CA THR A 355 -1.31 11.54 -17.04
C THR A 355 -2.38 10.78 -17.82
N ALA A 356 -2.61 11.19 -19.06
CA ALA A 356 -3.62 10.63 -19.93
C ALA A 356 -3.08 10.39 -21.33
N ILE A 357 -3.60 9.36 -22.01
CA ILE A 357 -3.36 9.12 -23.42
C ILE A 357 -4.71 9.17 -24.13
N ASN A 358 -4.83 9.99 -25.16
CA ASN A 358 -6.07 10.15 -25.94
C ASN A 358 -7.31 10.43 -25.06
N GLY A 359 -7.13 11.24 -24.01
CA GLY A 359 -8.20 11.57 -23.04
C GLY A 359 -8.51 10.49 -22.00
N VAL A 360 -7.88 9.31 -22.09
CA VAL A 360 -8.01 8.25 -21.09
C VAL A 360 -6.99 8.47 -19.98
N SER A 361 -7.48 8.80 -18.78
CA SER A 361 -6.65 8.88 -17.57
C SER A 361 -6.01 7.53 -17.30
N LEU A 362 -4.70 7.54 -17.02
CA LEU A 362 -3.95 6.36 -16.65
C LEU A 362 -3.96 6.12 -15.14
N GLY A 363 -4.24 7.14 -14.33
CA GLY A 363 -4.13 7.07 -12.86
C GLY A 363 -2.70 7.35 -12.41
N ASP A 364 -2.14 6.47 -11.58
CA ASP A 364 -0.79 6.58 -11.02
C ASP A 364 0.24 6.02 -12.01
N ALA A 365 0.48 6.79 -13.07
CA ALA A 365 1.47 6.53 -14.11
C ALA A 365 2.07 7.86 -14.58
N TRP A 366 3.39 7.93 -14.71
CA TRP A 366 4.11 9.20 -14.86
C TRP A 366 5.19 9.10 -15.91
N SER A 367 5.51 10.21 -16.58
CA SER A 367 6.69 10.26 -17.44
C SER A 367 7.95 10.12 -16.59
N CYS A 368 8.94 9.38 -17.08
CA CYS A 368 10.22 9.22 -16.42
C CYS A 368 11.36 9.32 -17.43
N THR A 369 12.39 10.11 -17.14
CA THR A 369 13.49 10.31 -18.08
C THR A 369 14.43 9.11 -18.16
N SER A 370 14.34 8.19 -17.20
CA SER A 370 14.98 6.86 -17.26
C SER A 370 14.23 5.84 -18.10
N MET A 371 13.09 6.18 -18.70
CA MET A 371 12.43 5.35 -19.70
C MET A 371 12.90 5.69 -21.12
N PRO A 372 12.63 4.85 -22.13
CA PRO A 372 12.84 5.23 -23.53
C PRO A 372 12.18 6.58 -23.84
N GLN A 373 12.95 7.52 -24.37
CA GLN A 373 12.47 8.86 -24.68
C GLN A 373 12.02 8.93 -26.15
N PRO A 374 10.85 9.53 -26.43
CA PRO A 374 10.44 9.74 -27.81
C PRO A 374 11.45 10.64 -28.52
N THR A 375 11.80 10.31 -29.76
CA THR A 375 12.65 11.19 -30.56
C THR A 375 11.90 12.51 -30.76
N PRO A 376 12.51 13.67 -30.45
CA PRO A 376 11.90 14.95 -30.81
C PRO A 376 11.79 14.98 -32.34
N HIS A 377 10.58 14.77 -32.87
CA HIS A 377 10.29 15.18 -34.23
C HIS A 377 10.53 16.69 -34.26
N ALA A 378 11.42 17.15 -35.15
CA ALA A 378 11.67 18.57 -35.38
C ALA A 378 10.32 19.27 -35.49
N SER A 379 9.94 19.99 -34.44
CA SER A 379 8.77 20.84 -34.45
C SER A 379 8.98 21.81 -35.60
N SER A 380 8.14 21.72 -36.62
CA SER A 380 8.03 22.75 -37.63
C SER A 380 7.68 24.05 -36.93
N SER A 381 8.70 24.86 -36.64
CA SER A 381 8.56 26.27 -36.38
C SER A 381 8.05 26.92 -37.66
N SER A 382 6.75 26.92 -37.86
CA SER A 382 6.11 27.79 -38.85
C SER A 382 5.38 28.89 -38.11
N SER A 383 6.12 29.97 -37.85
CA SER A 383 5.53 31.30 -37.72
C SER A 383 4.65 31.58 -38.95
N PRO A 384 3.51 32.27 -38.82
CA PRO A 384 2.63 32.53 -39.95
C PRO A 384 3.25 33.63 -40.82
N SER A 385 3.83 33.27 -41.96
CA SER A 385 4.15 34.22 -43.03
C SER A 385 3.32 33.92 -44.28
N ALA A 386 2.60 34.96 -44.69
CA ALA A 386 1.80 35.19 -45.88
C ALA A 386 1.93 34.26 -47.11
N SER A 387 0.75 33.94 -47.64
CA SER A 387 0.37 33.85 -49.07
C SER A 387 1.11 32.87 -49.99
N SER A 388 0.45 31.74 -50.29
CA SER A 388 0.39 31.12 -51.64
C SER A 388 -0.79 30.12 -51.69
N PRO A 389 -1.51 30.00 -52.82
CA PRO A 389 -2.76 29.22 -52.90
C PRO A 389 -2.47 27.72 -53.06
N PRO A 390 -3.42 26.83 -52.70
CA PRO A 390 -3.22 25.38 -52.83
C PRO A 390 -3.40 24.95 -54.29
N THR A 391 -2.43 24.22 -54.84
CA THR A 391 -2.58 23.51 -56.11
C THR A 391 -3.19 22.14 -55.82
N PHE A 392 -4.44 21.94 -56.22
CA PHE A 392 -5.12 20.64 -56.26
C PHE A 392 -4.56 19.82 -57.43
N SER A 393 -4.07 18.60 -57.17
CA SER A 393 -3.74 17.64 -58.24
C SER A 393 -4.64 16.40 -58.11
N PRO A 394 -5.38 16.00 -59.16
CA PRO A 394 -6.43 14.99 -59.05
C PRO A 394 -5.98 13.63 -59.61
N PHE A 395 -4.92 13.01 -59.08
CA PHE A 395 -4.60 11.61 -59.43
C PHE A 395 -3.94 10.86 -58.25
N PRO A 396 -4.39 9.62 -57.92
CA PRO A 396 -3.74 8.79 -56.92
C PRO A 396 -2.54 8.04 -57.53
N PRO A 397 -1.38 7.91 -56.86
CA PRO A 397 -0.36 7.00 -57.32
C PRO A 397 -0.77 5.55 -56.99
N SER A 398 -0.86 4.78 -58.07
CA SER A 398 -1.16 3.36 -58.16
C SER A 398 -0.22 2.46 -57.36
N ALA A 399 -0.79 1.41 -56.77
CA ALA A 399 -0.08 0.25 -56.27
C ALA A 399 0.59 -0.51 -57.44
N SER A 400 1.89 -0.80 -57.31
CA SER A 400 2.59 -1.74 -58.19
C SER A 400 3.05 -2.96 -57.38
N SER A 401 2.49 -4.11 -57.77
CA SER A 401 2.89 -5.45 -57.39
C SER A 401 4.15 -5.87 -58.16
N GLY A 402 5.18 -6.35 -57.45
CA GLY A 402 6.35 -7.02 -58.03
C GLY A 402 6.92 -8.03 -57.03
N SER A 403 6.94 -9.30 -57.44
CA SER A 403 7.21 -10.49 -56.63
C SER A 403 8.69 -10.91 -56.57
N ASN A 404 9.05 -11.51 -55.43
CA ASN A 404 10.08 -12.54 -55.16
C ASN A 404 11.58 -12.21 -55.31
N GLY A 405 12.28 -12.28 -54.16
CA GLY A 405 13.73 -12.45 -54.07
C GLY A 405 14.26 -12.46 -52.63
N SER A 406 14.50 -13.66 -52.09
CA SER A 406 15.54 -14.03 -51.11
C SER A 406 15.71 -13.25 -49.79
N ALA A 407 15.61 -14.03 -48.70
CA ALA A 407 16.16 -13.80 -47.37
C ALA A 407 17.42 -12.92 -47.28
N ARG A 408 17.34 -11.87 -46.44
CA ARG A 408 18.30 -11.51 -45.37
C ARG A 408 17.91 -10.15 -44.76
N GLY A 409 17.83 -10.12 -43.43
CA GLY A 409 17.91 -8.91 -42.61
C GLY A 409 16.82 -7.85 -42.83
N ARG A 410 15.66 -8.00 -42.19
CA ARG A 410 14.84 -6.82 -41.89
C ARG A 410 15.51 -6.03 -40.76
N GLY A 411 16.26 -5.02 -41.17
CA GLY A 411 16.66 -3.94 -40.29
C GLY A 411 15.42 -3.35 -39.62
N ARG A 412 15.48 -3.19 -38.29
CA ARG A 412 14.59 -2.28 -37.57
C ARG A 412 14.76 -0.92 -38.24
N SER A 413 13.71 -0.48 -38.93
CA SER A 413 13.49 0.96 -39.13
C SER A 413 13.67 1.61 -37.76
N ALA A 414 14.57 2.60 -37.68
CA ALA A 414 14.77 3.41 -36.49
C ALA A 414 13.55 4.30 -36.29
N SER A 415 12.40 3.71 -35.96
CA SER A 415 11.28 4.44 -35.40
C SER A 415 11.70 4.85 -33.99
N GLY A 416 11.76 6.15 -33.72
CA GLY A 416 11.94 6.64 -32.36
C GLY A 416 10.88 6.06 -31.41
N ALA A 417 11.19 6.04 -30.11
CA ALA A 417 10.29 5.49 -29.11
C ALA A 417 8.92 6.21 -29.18
N ALA A 418 7.82 5.45 -29.05
CA ALA A 418 6.49 6.05 -29.03
C ALA A 418 6.29 6.87 -27.73
N ALA A 419 5.39 7.87 -27.74
CA ALA A 419 5.18 8.74 -26.58
C ALA A 419 4.79 7.98 -25.29
N TRP A 420 4.07 6.86 -25.41
CA TRP A 420 3.73 6.02 -24.26
C TRP A 420 4.96 5.32 -23.64
N GLU A 421 6.04 5.17 -24.41
CA GLU A 421 7.27 4.49 -23.98
C GLU A 421 8.10 5.31 -23.00
N SER A 422 7.75 6.55 -22.68
CA SER A 422 8.35 7.30 -21.57
C SER A 422 7.60 7.14 -20.23
N ILE A 423 6.41 6.50 -20.24
CA ILE A 423 5.51 6.45 -19.08
C ILE A 423 5.77 5.22 -18.22
N LEU A 424 5.92 5.42 -16.92
CA LEU A 424 6.11 4.38 -15.91
C LEU A 424 4.85 4.26 -15.03
N PRO A 425 4.07 3.18 -15.15
CA PRO A 425 2.87 2.96 -14.35
C PRO A 425 3.17 2.25 -13.03
N PHE A 426 2.43 2.61 -11.97
CA PHE A 426 2.54 2.00 -10.63
C PHE A 426 1.20 1.56 -10.07
N HIS A 427 0.14 2.34 -10.26
CA HIS A 427 -1.21 2.06 -9.75
C HIS A 427 -1.22 1.63 -8.28
N LYS A 428 -0.38 2.26 -7.44
CA LYS A 428 -0.01 1.74 -6.11
C LYS A 428 -1.22 1.54 -5.20
N LEU A 429 -2.17 2.49 -5.19
CA LEU A 429 -3.35 2.33 -4.33
C LEU A 429 -4.26 1.21 -4.85
N THR A 430 -4.43 1.07 -6.17
CA THR A 430 -5.21 -0.03 -6.75
C THR A 430 -4.58 -1.38 -6.44
N GLN A 431 -3.24 -1.50 -6.48
CA GLN A 431 -2.55 -2.72 -6.06
C GLN A 431 -2.79 -3.05 -4.59
N TRP A 432 -2.68 -2.06 -3.70
CA TRP A 432 -2.94 -2.27 -2.28
C TRP A 432 -4.41 -2.58 -1.96
N LEU A 433 -5.34 -1.97 -2.71
CA LEU A 433 -6.75 -2.32 -2.68
C LEU A 433 -6.96 -3.77 -3.12
N THR A 434 -6.30 -4.20 -4.20
CA THR A 434 -6.37 -5.59 -4.70
C THR A 434 -5.92 -6.58 -3.62
N TYR A 435 -4.74 -6.38 -3.02
CA TYR A 435 -4.27 -7.20 -1.89
C TYR A 435 -5.28 -7.24 -0.74
N SER A 436 -5.87 -6.09 -0.40
CA SER A 436 -6.84 -5.98 0.69
C SER A 436 -8.13 -6.75 0.39
N LEU A 437 -8.69 -6.62 -0.82
CA LEU A 437 -9.97 -7.23 -1.21
C LEU A 437 -9.88 -8.74 -1.46
N MET A 438 -8.72 -9.24 -1.86
CA MET A 438 -8.50 -10.70 -2.00
C MET A 438 -8.65 -11.42 -0.66
N GLN A 439 -8.22 -10.81 0.44
CA GLN A 439 -8.20 -11.46 1.76
C GLN A 439 -9.59 -11.93 2.27
N PRO A 440 -10.66 -11.10 2.28
CA PRO A 440 -11.99 -11.58 2.66
C PRO A 440 -12.53 -12.64 1.69
N MET A 441 -12.28 -12.48 0.38
CA MET A 441 -12.70 -13.45 -0.65
C MET A 441 -12.03 -14.83 -0.44
N GLN A 442 -10.74 -14.85 -0.12
CA GLN A 442 -9.99 -16.07 0.18
C GLN A 442 -10.43 -16.69 1.51
N SER A 443 -10.60 -15.89 2.57
CA SER A 443 -10.87 -16.39 3.92
C SER A 443 -12.29 -16.91 4.11
N LEU A 444 -13.28 -16.16 3.63
CA LEU A 444 -14.70 -16.48 3.83
C LEU A 444 -15.26 -17.38 2.74
N LEU A 445 -14.82 -17.22 1.49
CA LEU A 445 -15.38 -17.90 0.33
C LEU A 445 -14.44 -18.90 -0.35
N LYS A 446 -13.20 -19.03 0.15
CA LYS A 446 -12.19 -19.95 -0.40
C LYS A 446 -11.91 -19.70 -1.88
N ILE A 447 -12.08 -18.45 -2.33
CA ILE A 447 -11.75 -18.03 -3.69
C ILE A 447 -10.22 -18.01 -3.83
N HIS A 448 -9.71 -18.60 -4.91
CA HIS A 448 -8.32 -18.53 -5.30
C HIS A 448 -8.12 -17.52 -6.42
N PHE A 449 -6.98 -16.84 -6.41
CA PHE A 449 -6.59 -15.92 -7.46
C PHE A 449 -5.41 -16.47 -8.23
N ALA A 450 -5.62 -16.79 -9.51
CA ALA A 450 -4.52 -17.12 -10.41
C ALA A 450 -3.90 -15.84 -10.97
N GLY A 451 -2.57 -15.80 -11.09
CA GLY A 451 -1.87 -14.57 -11.48
C GLY A 451 -1.61 -13.61 -10.31
N ALA A 452 -1.72 -14.06 -9.06
CA ALA A 452 -1.41 -13.25 -7.88
C ALA A 452 0.04 -12.71 -7.91
N GLU A 453 0.96 -13.44 -8.52
CA GLU A 453 2.35 -13.06 -8.78
C GLU A 453 2.51 -11.85 -9.72
N LEU A 454 1.46 -11.46 -10.45
CA LEU A 454 1.46 -10.25 -11.26
C LEU A 454 1.40 -8.98 -10.39
N LEU A 455 0.88 -9.04 -9.18
CA LEU A 455 0.93 -7.91 -8.23
C LEU A 455 2.36 -7.65 -7.82
N THR A 456 2.76 -6.38 -7.81
CA THR A 456 4.11 -5.97 -7.49
C THR A 456 4.29 -5.66 -6.01
N GLY A 457 5.54 -5.42 -5.62
CA GLY A 457 5.83 -4.69 -4.40
C GLY A 457 5.21 -3.29 -4.48
N LEU A 458 4.83 -2.70 -3.35
CA LEU A 458 4.24 -1.36 -3.36
C LEU A 458 5.37 -0.32 -3.36
N PRO A 459 5.50 0.52 -4.41
CA PRO A 459 6.53 1.56 -4.47
C PRO A 459 6.10 2.77 -3.65
N GLU A 460 5.95 2.56 -2.36
CA GLU A 460 5.72 3.60 -1.37
C GLU A 460 7.00 3.90 -0.60
N TYR A 461 7.02 5.04 0.06
CA TYR A 461 8.22 5.67 0.59
C TYR A 461 8.89 4.90 1.73
N ARG A 462 8.21 3.99 2.44
CA ARG A 462 8.85 3.12 3.45
C ARG A 462 9.65 2.01 2.79
N ASN A 463 9.06 1.31 1.84
CA ASN A 463 9.74 0.29 1.04
C ASN A 463 10.92 0.87 0.26
N GLY A 464 10.71 2.00 -0.43
CA GLY A 464 11.78 2.69 -1.14
C GLY A 464 12.83 3.27 -0.20
N GLY A 465 12.40 3.76 0.97
CA GLY A 465 13.25 4.39 1.97
C GLY A 465 14.22 3.42 2.62
N LEU A 466 13.81 2.15 2.76
CA LEU A 466 14.68 1.07 3.23
C LEU A 466 15.97 0.97 2.40
N PHE A 467 15.87 1.06 1.07
CA PHE A 467 17.03 0.96 0.18
C PHE A 467 17.94 2.19 0.25
N ILE A 468 17.39 3.36 0.57
CA ILE A 468 18.20 4.58 0.76
C ILE A 468 18.88 4.59 2.14
N ASP A 469 18.12 4.37 3.21
CA ASP A 469 18.66 4.41 4.57
C ASP A 469 19.69 3.30 4.84
N MET A 470 19.61 2.18 4.11
CA MET A 470 20.62 1.10 4.16
C MET A 470 21.76 1.28 3.14
N GLY A 471 21.77 2.37 2.37
CA GLY A 471 22.87 2.74 1.48
C GLY A 471 22.92 2.02 0.13
N VAL A 472 21.87 1.27 -0.26
CA VAL A 472 21.80 0.67 -1.61
C VAL A 472 21.56 1.76 -2.66
N LEU A 473 20.76 2.78 -2.33
CA LEU A 473 20.49 3.92 -3.19
C LEU A 473 20.97 5.20 -2.51
N THR A 474 21.73 6.02 -3.23
CA THR A 474 22.13 7.35 -2.75
C THR A 474 21.60 8.40 -3.72
N LEU A 475 20.80 9.35 -3.23
CA LEU A 475 20.32 10.45 -4.06
C LEU A 475 21.53 11.31 -4.49
N ARG A 476 21.64 11.58 -5.79
CA ARG A 476 22.72 12.40 -6.34
C ARG A 476 22.69 13.80 -5.76
N ARG A 477 23.88 14.40 -5.67
CA ARG A 477 24.09 15.67 -4.99
C ARG A 477 23.19 16.79 -5.51
N ASP A 478 23.11 16.96 -6.82
CA ASP A 478 22.32 18.05 -7.43
C ASP A 478 20.82 17.90 -7.12
N ASP A 479 20.29 16.67 -7.15
CA ASP A 479 18.91 16.39 -6.77
C ASP A 479 18.71 16.55 -5.25
N ALA A 480 19.66 16.15 -4.42
CA ALA A 480 19.59 16.36 -2.98
C ALA A 480 19.52 17.86 -2.63
N GLU A 481 20.38 18.69 -3.24
CA GLU A 481 20.34 20.14 -3.06
C GLU A 481 19.01 20.75 -3.53
N ARG A 482 18.50 20.31 -4.70
CA ARG A 482 17.19 20.73 -5.23
C ARG A 482 16.04 20.36 -4.29
N GLY A 483 16.01 19.13 -3.80
CA GLY A 483 14.97 18.66 -2.89
C GLY A 483 15.02 19.35 -1.52
N LEU A 484 16.21 19.72 -1.03
CA LEU A 484 16.34 20.52 0.19
C LEU A 484 15.81 21.94 0.00
N GLN A 485 16.02 22.54 -1.17
CA GLN A 485 15.43 23.83 -1.51
C GLN A 485 13.89 23.75 -1.55
N HIS A 486 13.33 22.71 -2.16
CA HIS A 486 11.88 22.48 -2.15
C HIS A 486 11.32 22.35 -0.73
N TYR A 487 12.02 21.65 0.17
CA TYR A 487 11.60 21.53 1.56
C TYR A 487 11.60 22.89 2.29
N ALA A 488 12.64 23.71 2.08
CA ALA A 488 12.67 25.08 2.61
C ALA A 488 11.49 25.92 2.08
N ASP A 489 11.15 25.79 0.80
CA ASP A 489 10.02 26.50 0.18
C ASP A 489 8.68 26.04 0.75
N TYR A 490 8.52 24.73 0.96
CA TYR A 490 7.37 24.14 1.64
C TYR A 490 7.20 24.70 3.06
N CYS A 491 8.25 24.71 3.87
CA CYS A 491 8.22 25.26 5.22
C CYS A 491 7.82 26.75 5.22
N ARG A 492 8.35 27.55 4.27
CA ARG A 492 7.98 28.96 4.12
C ARG A 492 6.51 29.16 3.75
N ARG A 493 5.97 28.35 2.83
CA ARG A 493 4.57 28.46 2.38
C ARG A 493 3.56 27.96 3.42
N THR A 494 3.89 26.89 4.14
CA THR A 494 2.96 26.22 5.07
C THR A 494 3.08 26.70 6.52
N GLY A 495 4.16 27.41 6.85
CA GLY A 495 4.50 27.74 8.24
C GLY A 495 4.96 26.53 9.06
N THR A 496 5.21 25.39 8.41
CA THR A 496 5.71 24.18 9.07
C THR A 496 7.13 24.40 9.58
N LYS A 497 7.36 24.11 10.87
CA LYS A 497 8.69 24.19 11.46
C LYS A 497 9.58 23.07 10.92
N PRO A 498 10.79 23.37 10.41
CA PRO A 498 11.72 22.34 9.96
C PRO A 498 12.31 21.62 11.18
N VAL A 499 11.73 20.49 11.54
CA VAL A 499 12.21 19.66 12.67
C VAL A 499 13.33 18.73 12.22
N GLU A 500 13.16 18.11 11.05
CA GLU A 500 14.10 17.15 10.48
C GLU A 500 14.15 17.37 8.97
N VAL A 501 15.35 17.70 8.48
CA VAL A 501 15.54 18.19 7.11
C VAL A 501 15.86 17.01 6.21
N ALA A 502 14.98 16.74 5.26
CA ALA A 502 15.15 15.74 4.23
C ALA A 502 14.71 16.30 2.86
N PRO A 503 15.33 15.87 1.74
CA PRO A 503 14.92 16.30 0.41
C PRO A 503 13.43 16.05 0.17
N MET A 504 12.74 17.01 -0.43
CA MET A 504 11.30 16.96 -0.71
C MET A 504 11.02 17.12 -2.20
N PHE A 505 10.08 16.33 -2.71
CA PHE A 505 9.64 16.41 -4.10
C PHE A 505 8.13 16.19 -4.23
N GLU A 506 7.54 16.65 -5.33
CA GLU A 506 6.17 16.31 -5.68
C GLU A 506 6.07 14.85 -6.16
N PRO A 507 4.89 14.19 -6.04
CA PRO A 507 4.71 12.79 -6.45
C PRO A 507 5.11 12.49 -7.91
N GLY A 508 4.95 13.46 -8.80
CA GLY A 508 5.27 13.34 -10.23
C GLY A 508 6.68 13.79 -10.62
N ASP A 509 7.51 14.22 -9.66
CA ASP A 509 8.91 14.57 -9.94
C ASP A 509 9.69 13.34 -10.43
N ASP A 510 10.57 13.53 -11.40
CA ASP A 510 11.33 12.44 -12.03
C ASP A 510 12.17 11.65 -11.02
N VAL A 511 12.68 12.30 -9.95
CA VAL A 511 13.36 11.62 -8.82
C VAL A 511 12.44 10.63 -8.15
N VAL A 512 11.19 11.02 -7.86
CA VAL A 512 10.21 10.18 -7.18
C VAL A 512 9.78 9.04 -8.10
N VAL A 513 9.56 9.34 -9.39
CA VAL A 513 9.13 8.32 -10.36
C VAL A 513 10.24 7.29 -10.59
N GLU A 514 11.50 7.70 -10.75
CA GLU A 514 12.63 6.78 -10.89
C GLU A 514 12.81 5.92 -9.62
N TRP A 515 12.76 6.55 -8.44
CA TRP A 515 12.86 5.87 -7.14
C TRP A 515 11.77 4.81 -6.95
N ARG A 516 10.53 5.15 -7.30
CA ARG A 516 9.39 4.22 -7.27
C ARG A 516 9.59 3.07 -8.25
N GLY A 517 10.11 3.35 -9.45
CA GLY A 517 10.46 2.36 -10.46
C GLY A 517 11.45 1.31 -9.96
N VAL A 518 12.59 1.76 -9.44
CA VAL A 518 13.62 0.85 -8.91
C VAL A 518 13.15 0.10 -7.67
N THR A 519 12.34 0.73 -6.81
CA THR A 519 11.78 0.10 -5.61
C THR A 519 10.99 -1.16 -5.96
N VAL A 520 10.18 -1.15 -7.03
CA VAL A 520 9.42 -2.34 -7.47
C VAL A 520 10.33 -3.52 -7.74
N GLY A 521 11.36 -3.35 -8.58
CA GLY A 521 12.26 -4.46 -8.92
C GLY A 521 13.20 -4.87 -7.79
N PHE A 522 13.60 -3.94 -6.92
CA PHE A 522 14.38 -4.27 -5.74
C PHE A 522 13.59 -5.07 -4.71
N LEU A 523 12.27 -4.85 -4.57
CA LEU A 523 11.42 -5.69 -3.73
C LEU A 523 11.29 -7.13 -4.27
N ASP A 524 11.19 -7.29 -5.60
CA ASP A 524 11.19 -8.63 -6.21
C ASP A 524 12.51 -9.36 -5.96
N ARG A 525 13.64 -8.65 -6.11
CA ARG A 525 14.96 -9.20 -5.81
C ARG A 525 15.11 -9.54 -4.32
N LEU A 526 14.63 -8.65 -3.44
CA LEU A 526 14.68 -8.84 -2.00
C LEU A 526 13.90 -10.10 -1.59
N LEU A 527 12.74 -10.34 -2.19
CA LEU A 527 11.96 -11.56 -1.95
C LEU A 527 12.77 -12.83 -2.23
N VAL A 528 13.41 -12.88 -3.40
CA VAL A 528 14.22 -14.04 -3.81
C VAL A 528 15.38 -14.27 -2.83
N GLU A 529 16.09 -13.21 -2.46
CA GLU A 529 17.25 -13.33 -1.56
C GLU A 529 16.84 -13.63 -0.11
N VAL A 530 15.71 -13.10 0.38
CA VAL A 530 15.16 -13.44 1.70
C VAL A 530 14.70 -14.89 1.74
N ASN A 531 13.98 -15.38 0.72
CA ASN A 531 13.59 -16.80 0.65
C ASN A 531 14.81 -17.73 0.58
N ARG A 532 15.87 -17.31 -0.13
CA ARG A 532 17.14 -18.05 -0.14
C ARG A 532 17.80 -18.08 1.25
N ALA A 533 17.85 -16.93 1.93
CA ALA A 533 18.48 -16.79 3.24
C ALA A 533 17.71 -17.51 4.36
N LEU A 534 16.39 -17.63 4.25
CA LEU A 534 15.51 -18.29 5.22
C LEU A 534 15.14 -19.74 4.84
N ARG A 535 15.79 -20.32 3.82
CA ARG A 535 15.41 -21.62 3.25
C ARG A 535 15.36 -22.75 4.28
N ALA A 536 16.26 -22.74 5.27
CA ALA A 536 16.31 -23.76 6.31
C ALA A 536 15.12 -23.67 7.27
N GLU A 537 14.68 -22.45 7.59
CA GLU A 537 13.58 -22.19 8.50
C GLU A 537 12.20 -22.32 7.83
N LEU A 538 12.09 -22.10 6.52
CA LEU A 538 10.82 -22.13 5.78
C LEU A 538 10.21 -23.53 5.60
N ALA A 539 10.92 -24.59 5.98
CA ALA A 539 10.46 -25.98 5.90
C ALA A 539 9.91 -26.37 4.51
N GLY A 540 10.57 -25.91 3.44
CA GLY A 540 10.19 -26.19 2.04
C GLY A 540 9.14 -25.24 1.45
N ASN A 541 8.66 -24.26 2.21
CA ASN A 541 7.79 -23.20 1.71
C ASN A 541 8.61 -21.98 1.23
N GLU A 542 7.91 -20.99 0.67
CA GLU A 542 8.47 -19.69 0.32
C GLU A 542 7.52 -18.60 0.83
N LEU A 543 8.09 -17.48 1.28
CA LEU A 543 7.32 -16.26 1.53
C LEU A 543 6.82 -15.73 0.19
N THR A 544 5.59 -15.22 0.19
CA THR A 544 5.04 -14.44 -0.90
C THR A 544 5.50 -12.98 -0.81
N LEU A 545 5.38 -12.24 -1.92
CA LEU A 545 5.69 -10.80 -1.94
C LEU A 545 4.83 -10.03 -0.93
N ALA A 546 3.55 -10.36 -0.79
CA ALA A 546 2.66 -9.77 0.20
C ALA A 546 3.15 -10.02 1.65
N GLN A 547 3.66 -11.22 1.95
CA GLN A 547 4.20 -11.52 3.28
C GLN A 547 5.53 -10.80 3.55
N LEU A 548 6.40 -10.71 2.53
CA LEU A 548 7.63 -9.92 2.62
C LEU A 548 7.34 -8.44 2.88
N LEU A 549 6.34 -7.87 2.21
CA LEU A 549 5.94 -6.50 2.45
C LEU A 549 5.51 -6.32 3.92
N GLU A 550 4.61 -7.17 4.42
CA GLU A 550 4.04 -7.05 5.77
C GLU A 550 5.08 -7.23 6.88
N ALA A 551 5.83 -8.34 6.84
CA ALA A 551 6.75 -8.72 7.91
C ALA A 551 8.17 -8.16 7.70
N GLY A 552 8.50 -7.73 6.50
CA GLY A 552 9.86 -7.39 6.08
C GLY A 552 9.99 -5.93 5.69
N SER A 553 9.86 -5.65 4.39
CA SER A 553 10.32 -4.37 3.81
C SER A 553 9.56 -3.15 4.31
N TRP A 554 8.23 -3.23 4.45
CA TRP A 554 7.43 -2.09 4.89
C TRP A 554 7.69 -1.77 6.37
N LYS A 555 7.77 -2.82 7.20
CA LYS A 555 8.11 -2.69 8.61
C LYS A 555 9.54 -2.20 8.80
N GLY A 556 10.50 -2.82 8.11
CA GLY A 556 11.91 -2.44 8.14
C GLY A 556 12.14 -1.00 7.71
N GLY A 557 11.47 -0.55 6.65
CA GLY A 557 11.51 0.85 6.20
C GLY A 557 10.98 1.84 7.25
N ARG A 558 10.01 1.46 8.08
CA ARG A 558 9.54 2.30 9.20
C ARG A 558 10.52 2.29 10.38
N GLU A 559 11.07 1.13 10.72
CA GLU A 559 12.00 0.99 11.85
C GLU A 559 13.31 1.74 11.57
N ILE A 560 13.89 1.59 10.38
CA ILE A 560 15.12 2.32 10.04
C ILE A 560 14.88 3.83 9.95
N ALA A 561 13.73 4.25 9.42
CA ALA A 561 13.35 5.66 9.40
C ALA A 561 13.17 6.24 10.82
N GLU A 562 12.64 5.46 11.77
CA GLU A 562 12.55 5.90 13.17
C GLU A 562 13.93 6.02 13.84
N VAL A 563 14.90 5.17 13.47
CA VAL A 563 16.27 5.27 13.97
C VAL A 563 17.01 6.44 13.34
N SER A 564 16.94 6.57 12.02
CA SER A 564 17.64 7.62 11.27
C SER A 564 17.04 9.00 11.48
N ARG A 565 15.71 9.06 11.70
CA ARG A 565 14.93 10.29 11.80
C ARG A 565 13.96 10.25 13.00
N PRO A 566 14.46 10.28 14.26
CA PRO A 566 13.66 9.97 15.45
C PRO A 566 12.56 10.98 15.77
N ASN A 567 12.69 12.22 15.28
CA ASN A 567 11.72 13.28 15.57
C ASN A 567 10.47 13.17 14.69
N THR A 568 10.67 12.88 13.40
CA THR A 568 9.58 12.83 12.41
C THR A 568 9.18 11.40 12.05
N LYS A 569 10.13 10.46 12.14
CA LYS A 569 10.00 9.07 11.66
C LYS A 569 9.59 9.03 10.20
N GLU A 570 10.00 10.02 9.41
CA GLU A 570 9.69 10.14 7.99
C GLU A 570 10.74 9.42 7.12
N PRO A 571 10.37 9.03 5.88
CA PRO A 571 11.32 8.44 4.95
C PRO A 571 12.48 9.40 4.60
N PRO A 572 13.57 8.88 4.01
CA PRO A 572 14.73 9.68 3.59
C PRO A 572 14.45 10.72 2.50
N ILE A 573 13.36 10.56 1.76
CA ILE A 573 12.86 11.53 0.78
C ILE A 573 11.40 11.81 1.12
N LEU A 574 11.07 13.07 1.37
CA LEU A 574 9.73 13.54 1.66
C LEU A 574 8.93 13.76 0.37
N ILE A 575 7.63 13.54 0.45
CA ILE A 575 6.72 13.84 -0.64
C ILE A 575 5.85 15.03 -0.25
N ASP A 576 5.83 16.08 -1.06
CA ASP A 576 4.86 17.17 -0.93
C ASP A 576 3.49 16.64 -1.39
N SER A 577 2.73 16.13 -0.43
CA SER A 577 1.37 15.62 -0.63
C SER A 577 0.38 16.50 0.11
N ASP A 578 -0.73 16.81 -0.56
CA ASP A 578 -1.87 17.52 -0.01
C ASP A 578 -2.79 16.62 0.85
N GLY A 579 -2.36 15.37 1.12
CA GLY A 579 -3.17 14.37 1.83
C GLY A 579 -4.26 13.74 0.96
N THR A 580 -4.28 14.01 -0.35
CA THR A 580 -5.09 13.29 -1.34
C THR A 580 -4.30 12.13 -1.95
N VAL A 581 -5.01 11.16 -2.53
CA VAL A 581 -4.40 9.91 -2.99
C VAL A 581 -3.34 10.20 -4.06
N PHE A 582 -2.18 9.57 -3.89
CA PHE A 582 -1.05 9.49 -4.83
C PHE A 582 -1.45 9.31 -6.29
#